data_AF-A0A938TJ34-F1
#
_entry.id   AF-A0A938TJ34-F1
#
_cell.length_a   1.000
_cell.length_b   1.000
_cell.length_c   1.000
_cell.angle_alpha   90.00
_cell.angle_beta   90.00
_cell.angle_gamma   90.00
#
_symmetry.space_group_name_H-M   'P 1'
#
loop_
_entity.id
_entity.type
_entity.pdbx_description
1 polymer ?
#
loop_
_entity_poly.entity_id
_entity_poly.type
_entity_poly.pdbx_seq_one_letter_code
_entity_poly.pdbx_strand_id
1 'polypeptide(L)' 'MQPLSELAACFRLYGVCIACDRMEQLDLEQLIERLGGETTVSDVRSRLRCRSCGERRPDIRVVYVGVNALAGTFSYRRG' A
#
# COMPACT_ATOMS: atom_id res chain seq x y z
N MET A 1 14.43 7.00 2.06
CA MET A 1 13.17 6.29 1.75
C MET A 1 12.70 5.64 3.04
N GLN A 2 11.39 5.61 3.32
CA GLN A 2 10.86 5.07 4.57
C GLN A 2 10.74 3.54 4.53
N PRO A 3 11.22 2.81 5.56
CA PRO A 3 11.07 1.36 5.69
C PRO A 3 9.63 0.98 6.07
N LEU A 4 9.21 -0.24 5.72
CA LEU A 4 7.86 -0.73 6.00
C LEU A 4 7.57 -0.86 7.50
N SER A 5 8.58 -1.23 8.30
CA SER A 5 8.46 -1.37 9.76
C SER A 5 8.06 -0.08 10.46
N GLU A 6 8.59 1.07 10.03
CA GLU A 6 8.19 2.39 10.56
C GLU A 6 6.77 2.79 10.15
N LEU A 7 6.33 2.33 8.98
CA LEU A 7 5.01 2.67 8.44
C LEU A 7 3.89 1.86 9.10
N ALA A 8 4.14 0.60 9.46
CA ALA A 8 3.12 -0.31 9.98
C ALA A 8 2.36 0.22 11.22
N ALA A 9 3.01 1.04 12.04
CA ALA A 9 2.40 1.57 13.25
C ALA A 9 1.34 2.66 13.00
N CYS A 10 1.49 3.43 11.91
CA CYS A 10 0.74 4.67 11.71
C CYS A 10 0.16 4.86 10.31
N PHE A 11 0.44 3.97 9.36
CA PHE A 11 0.12 4.18 7.96
C PHE A 11 -0.55 2.96 7.34
N ARG A 12 -1.34 3.21 6.29
CA ARG A 12 -1.83 2.21 5.35
C ARG A 12 -1.27 2.49 3.97
N LEU A 13 -0.93 1.42 3.26
CA LEU A 13 -0.51 1.51 1.86
C LEU A 13 -1.62 1.03 0.94
N TYR A 14 -1.81 1.73 -0.16
CA TYR A 14 -2.74 1.33 -1.22
C TYR A 14 -1.99 1.26 -2.54
N GLY A 15 -2.07 0.09 -3.20
CA GLY A 15 -1.62 -0.06 -4.58
C GLY A 15 -2.70 0.48 -5.51
N VAL A 16 -2.32 1.37 -6.43
CA VAL A 16 -3.23 2.00 -7.40
C VAL A 16 -2.78 1.67 -8.81
N CYS A 17 -3.62 0.96 -9.56
CA CYS A 17 -3.38 0.72 -10.97
C CYS A 17 -3.99 1.84 -11.80
N ILE A 18 -3.15 2.71 -12.38
CA ILE A 18 -3.59 3.83 -13.21
C ILE A 18 -4.33 3.36 -14.47
N ALA A 19 -3.96 2.20 -15.03
CA ALA A 19 -4.55 1.68 -16.25
C ALA A 19 -6.02 1.22 -16.09
N CYS A 20 -6.39 0.69 -14.92
CA CYS A 20 -7.74 0.18 -14.67
C CYS A 20 -8.46 0.87 -13.50
N ASP A 21 -7.89 1.94 -12.96
CA ASP A 21 -8.39 2.73 -11.82
C ASP A 21 -8.77 1.88 -10.60
N ARG A 22 -8.08 0.76 -10.40
CA ARG A 22 -8.28 -0.13 -9.25
C ARG A 22 -7.33 0.26 -8.13
N MET A 23 -7.87 0.28 -6.92
CA MET A 23 -7.14 0.53 -5.70
C MET A 23 -7.37 -0.64 -4.73
N GLU A 24 -6.29 -1.12 -4.11
CA GLU A 24 -6.35 -2.18 -3.11
C GLU A 24 -5.41 -1.85 -1.95
N GLN A 25 -5.87 -2.11 -0.72
CA GLN A 25 -5.01 -1.95 0.44
C GLN A 25 -3.95 -3.06 0.43
N LEU A 26 -2.69 -2.67 0.58
CA LEU A 26 -1.60 -3.61 0.76
C LEU A 26 -1.53 -3.99 2.24
N ASP A 27 -1.42 -5.28 2.49
CA ASP A 27 -1.19 -5.81 3.83
C ASP A 27 0.28 -5.59 4.21
N LEU A 28 0.53 -4.61 5.08
CA LEU A 28 1.87 -4.24 5.51
C LEU A 28 2.53 -5.34 6.34
N GLU A 29 1.77 -6.07 7.16
CA GLU A 29 2.31 -7.16 7.99
C GLU A 29 2.82 -8.28 7.09
N GLN A 30 2.00 -8.74 6.14
CA GLN A 30 2.42 -9.75 5.16
C GLN A 30 3.59 -9.28 4.29
N LEU A 31 3.64 -7.99 3.93
CA LEU A 31 4.78 -7.45 3.16
C LEU A 31 6.07 -7.45 3.98
N ILE A 32 6.01 -7.09 5.27
CA ILE A 32 7.16 -7.11 6.19
C ILE A 32 7.64 -8.54 6.39
N GLU A 33 6.75 -9.50 6.61
CA GLU A 33 7.11 -10.91 6.77
C GLU A 33 7.80 -11.46 5.52
N ARG A 34 7.35 -11.07 4.33
CA ARG A 34 7.85 -11.62 3.06
C ARG A 34 9.09 -10.92 2.52
N LEU A 35 9.22 -9.62 2.73
CA LEU A 35 10.27 -8.79 2.12
C LEU A 35 11.30 -8.30 3.15
N GLY A 36 10.97 -8.37 4.44
CA GLY A 36 11.77 -7.81 5.53
C GLY A 36 11.37 -6.37 5.86
N GLY A 37 11.45 -6.00 7.14
CA GLY A 37 11.04 -4.68 7.65
C GLY A 37 11.79 -3.49 7.05
N GLU A 38 13.04 -3.70 6.64
CA GLU A 38 13.90 -2.68 5.99
C GLU A 38 13.53 -2.42 4.53
N THR A 39 12.62 -3.22 3.94
CA THR A 39 12.08 -2.95 2.61
C THR A 39 11.44 -1.57 2.58
N THR A 40 11.65 -0.83 1.50
CA THR A 40 11.08 0.51 1.37
C THR A 40 9.79 0.52 0.55
N VAL A 41 9.02 1.61 0.62
CA VAL A 41 7.85 1.80 -0.28
C VAL A 41 8.23 1.73 -1.76
N SER A 42 9.41 2.25 -2.14
CA SER A 42 9.91 2.19 -3.51
C SER A 42 10.22 0.76 -3.95
N ASP A 43 10.74 -0.06 -3.02
CA ASP A 43 10.96 -1.49 -3.26
C ASP A 43 9.65 -2.25 -3.45
N VAL A 44 8.62 -1.94 -2.66
CA VAL A 44 7.29 -2.52 -2.87
C VAL A 44 6.75 -2.11 -4.23
N ARG A 45 6.85 -0.81 -4.59
CA ARG A 45 6.36 -0.27 -5.87
C ARG A 45 6.94 -1.01 -7.07
N SER A 46 8.25 -1.26 -7.08
CA SER A 46 8.93 -1.95 -8.19
C SER A 46 8.49 -3.41 -8.38
N ARG A 47 7.87 -4.02 -7.36
CA ARG A 47 7.43 -5.41 -7.36
C ARG A 47 5.92 -5.57 -7.60
N LEU A 48 5.14 -4.49 -7.52
CA LEU A 48 3.70 -4.57 -7.65
C LEU A 48 3.25 -4.89 -9.08
N ARG A 49 2.21 -5.72 -9.18
CA ARG A 49 1.54 -6.07 -10.43
C ARG A 49 0.04 -6.07 -10.21
N CYS A 50 -0.69 -5.33 -11.04
CA CYS A 50 -2.15 -5.39 -11.02
C CYS A 50 -2.62 -6.80 -11.39
N ARG A 51 -3.39 -7.44 -10.51
CA ARG A 51 -3.96 -8.79 -10.79
C ARG A 51 -5.05 -8.76 -11.86
N SER A 52 -5.69 -7.60 -12.07
CA SER A 52 -6.78 -7.45 -13.05
C SER A 52 -6.27 -7.24 -14.48
N CYS A 53 -5.26 -6.39 -14.70
CA CYS A 53 -4.79 -6.04 -16.05
C CYS A 53 -3.31 -6.36 -16.31
N GLY A 54 -2.56 -6.79 -15.30
CA GLY A 54 -1.15 -7.16 -15.44
C GLY A 54 -0.15 -6.00 -15.44
N GLU A 55 -0.59 -4.73 -15.35
CA GLU A 55 0.30 -3.56 -15.31
C GLU A 55 1.29 -3.64 -14.14
N ARG A 56 2.55 -3.29 -14.40
CA ARG A 56 3.71 -3.37 -13.48
C ARG A 56 4.20 -2.01 -12.98
N ARG A 57 3.55 -0.91 -13.40
CA ARG A 57 3.79 0.44 -12.90
C ARG A 57 2.61 0.99 -12.09
N PRO A 58 2.12 0.29 -11.05
CA PRO A 58 1.13 0.88 -10.17
C PRO A 58 1.78 1.95 -9.28
N ASP A 59 0.98 2.94 -8.93
CA ASP A 59 1.34 3.92 -7.92
C ASP A 59 1.09 3.34 -6.51
N ILE A 60 1.74 3.91 -5.50
CA ILE A 60 1.47 3.60 -4.09
C ILE A 60 1.04 4.87 -3.39
N ARG A 61 -0.13 4.83 -2.78
CA ARG A 61 -0.60 5.87 -1.86
C ARG A 61 -0.31 5.47 -0.43
N VAL A 62 0.33 6.37 0.31
CA VAL A 62 0.65 6.23 1.74
C VAL A 62 -0.32 7.11 2.52
N VAL A 63 -1.11 6.52 3.42
CA VAL A 63 -2.16 7.23 4.17
C VAL A 63 -1.86 7.13 5.66
N TYR A 64 -1.68 8.26 6.34
CA TYR A 64 -1.55 8.30 7.80
C TYR A 64 -2.89 8.01 8.48
N VAL A 65 -2.90 7.07 9.42
CA VAL A 65 -4.09 6.60 10.16
C VAL A 65 -3.94 6.70 11.68
N GLY A 66 -2.78 7.17 12.18
CA GLY A 66 -2.50 7.33 13.61
C GLY A 66 -2.11 6.03 14.34
N VAL A 67 -1.61 6.17 15.57
CA VAL A 67 -1.05 5.09 16.42
C VAL A 67 -2.08 4.11 17.00
N ASN A 68 -3.36 4.29 16.72
CA ASN A 68 -4.44 3.40 17.13
C ASN A 68 -5.40 3.25 15.95
N ALA A 69 -5.03 2.40 14.99
CA ALA A 69 -5.78 2.16 13.78
C ALA A 69 -7.11 1.40 14.05
N LEU A 70 -7.95 1.90 14.96
CA LEU A 70 -9.40 1.64 14.96
C LEU A 70 -9.96 2.28 13.69
N ALA A 71 -9.86 1.49 12.62
CA ALA A 71 -10.46 1.59 11.30
C ALA A 71 -11.35 2.82 11.04
N GLY A 72 -10.73 3.95 10.70
CA GLY A 72 -11.37 4.93 9.85
C GLY A 72 -11.56 4.32 8.46
N THR A 73 -12.72 3.74 8.19
CA THR A 73 -13.12 3.20 6.89
C THR A 73 -13.26 4.36 5.91
N PHE A 74 -12.20 4.67 5.15
CA PHE A 74 -12.28 5.70 4.11
C PHE A 74 -12.84 5.07 2.84
N SER A 75 -14.14 5.25 2.61
CA SER A 75 -14.80 4.85 1.37
C SER A 75 -14.95 6.07 0.47
N TYR A 76 -14.31 6.06 -0.69
CA TYR A 76 -14.66 6.99 -1.76
C TYR A 76 -16.07 6.62 -2.26
N ARG A 77 -17.06 7.48 -2.01
CA ARG A 77 -18.28 7.47 -2.84
C ARG A 77 -17.90 8.09 -4.19
N ARG A 78 -17.93 7.30 -5.27
CA ARG A 78 -18.01 7.85 -6.62
C ARG A 78 -19.36 8.57 -6.72
N GLY A 79 -19.31 9.89 -6.91
CA GLY A 79 -20.43 10.65 -7.46
C GLY A 79 -20.46 10.51 -8.98
#